data_AF-A0AA94ENU3-F1
#
_entry.id   AF-A0AA94ENU3-F1
#
_cell.length_a   1.000
_cell.length_b   1.000
_cell.length_c   1.000
_cell.angle_alpha   90.00
_cell.angle_beta   90.00
_cell.angle_gamma   90.00
#
_symmetry.space_group_name_H-M   'P 1'
#
loop_
_entity.id
_entity.type
_entity.pdbx_description
1 polymer ?
#
loop_
_entity_poly.entity_id
_entity_poly.type
_entity_poly.pdbx_seq_one_letter_code
_entity_poly.pdbx_strand_id
1 'polypeptide(L)'
;MLTDQQKSDARRYAGYPMQGDVTLDDRRDTAWGWVAPMIWQTLNHRLGSLRPEEEVTMTSFLTKLAGLETDVLSATDNLDTAQAAVWVHNKDEVRDRMSLYRIWRRELCGFLGVPPGPSLGDGSIGLVRG
;
A
#
# COMPACT_ATOMS: atom_id res chain seq x y z
N MET A 1 -11.71 -16.30 -1.44
CA MET A 1 -11.80 -15.50 -0.20
C MET A 1 -10.42 -15.17 0.31
N LEU A 2 -10.18 -13.91 0.68
CA LEU A 2 -8.91 -13.47 1.28
C LEU A 2 -8.71 -14.09 2.67
N THR A 3 -7.46 -14.45 2.98
CA THR A 3 -7.05 -14.85 4.33
C THR A 3 -6.98 -13.65 5.28
N ASP A 4 -6.99 -13.90 6.59
CA ASP A 4 -6.87 -12.83 7.59
C ASP A 4 -5.56 -12.05 7.45
N GLN A 5 -4.47 -12.76 7.11
CA GLN A 5 -3.19 -12.14 6.81
C GLN A 5 -3.28 -11.21 5.59
N GLN A 6 -3.89 -11.65 4.50
CA GLN A 6 -4.07 -10.82 3.30
C GLN A 6 -4.93 -9.58 3.59
N LYS A 7 -5.98 -9.71 4.41
CA LYS A 7 -6.79 -8.57 4.84
C LYS A 7 -5.99 -7.58 5.70
N SER A 8 -5.12 -8.09 6.59
CA SER A 8 -4.22 -7.27 7.39
C SER A 8 -3.23 -6.49 6.51
N ASP A 9 -2.59 -7.18 5.56
CA ASP A 9 -1.63 -6.58 4.64
C ASP A 9 -2.29 -5.54 3.74
N ALA A 10 -3.49 -5.81 3.22
CA ALA A 10 -4.24 -4.83 2.43
C ALA A 10 -4.46 -3.51 3.20
N ARG A 11 -4.83 -3.58 4.49
CA ARG A 11 -5.01 -2.38 5.33
C ARG A 11 -3.70 -1.63 5.56
N ARG A 12 -2.64 -2.36 5.90
CA ARG A 12 -1.31 -1.80 6.12
C ARG A 12 -0.80 -1.09 4.87
N TYR A 13 -0.91 -1.74 3.71
CA TYR A 13 -0.51 -1.15 2.44
C TYR A 13 -1.41 0.03 2.05
N ALA A 14 -2.71 -0.02 2.30
CA ALA A 14 -3.61 1.11 2.14
C ALA A 14 -3.37 2.25 3.15
N GLY A 15 -2.47 2.05 4.11
CA GLY A 15 -1.97 3.09 5.00
C GLY A 15 -2.76 3.26 6.29
N TYR A 16 -3.64 2.33 6.62
CA TYR A 16 -4.40 2.31 7.86
C TYR A 16 -3.61 1.63 8.99
N PRO A 17 -3.75 2.10 10.24
CA PRO A 17 -2.99 1.58 11.37
C PRO A 17 -3.39 0.14 11.70
N MET A 18 -2.50 -0.55 12.41
CA MET A 18 -2.82 -1.83 13.05
C MET A 18 -3.95 -1.61 14.06
N GLN A 19 -4.93 -2.53 14.05
CA GLN A 19 -6.13 -2.45 14.90
C GLN A 19 -6.00 -3.25 16.20
N GLY A 20 -5.07 -4.20 16.27
CA GLY A 20 -4.80 -4.97 17.49
C GLY A 20 -5.95 -5.89 17.88
N ASP A 21 -6.38 -5.79 19.14
CA ASP A 21 -7.44 -6.58 19.77
C ASP A 21 -8.87 -6.11 19.40
N VAL A 22 -8.98 -5.04 18.62
CA VAL A 22 -10.27 -4.54 18.13
C VAL A 22 -10.84 -5.47 17.06
N THR A 23 -12.04 -6.00 17.29
CA THR A 23 -12.78 -6.75 16.28
C THR A 23 -13.23 -5.81 15.15
N LEU A 24 -12.78 -6.11 13.93
CA LEU A 24 -13.13 -5.34 12.73
C LEU A 24 -14.47 -5.82 12.17
N ASP A 25 -15.43 -4.91 12.14
CA ASP A 25 -16.75 -5.13 11.55
C ASP A 25 -17.19 -3.89 10.73
N ASP A 26 -18.41 -3.92 10.21
CA ASP A 26 -18.98 -2.85 9.38
C ASP A 26 -19.24 -1.54 10.16
N ARG A 27 -18.99 -1.51 11.46
CA ARG A 27 -19.17 -0.35 12.35
C ARG A 27 -17.87 0.06 13.06
N ARG A 28 -16.87 -0.81 13.10
CA ARG A 28 -15.63 -0.67 13.89
C ARG A 28 -14.41 -0.81 12.98
N ASP A 29 -14.40 -0.04 11.91
CA ASP A 29 -13.23 0.14 11.05
C ASP A 29 -12.83 1.62 11.05
N THR A 30 -11.54 1.89 10.94
CA THR A 30 -11.00 3.26 10.82
C THR A 30 -11.00 3.74 9.37
N ALA A 31 -11.19 2.81 8.42
CA ALA A 31 -11.20 3.09 6.99
C ALA A 31 -12.64 3.09 6.44
N TRP A 32 -13.12 4.27 6.06
CA TRP A 32 -14.44 4.47 5.43
C TRP A 32 -14.28 5.06 4.02
N GLY A 33 -14.99 4.48 3.06
CA GLY A 33 -14.95 4.93 1.67
C GLY A 33 -16.33 5.01 1.04
N TRP A 34 -16.47 5.96 0.11
CA TRP A 34 -17.65 6.08 -0.74
C TRP A 34 -17.56 5.12 -1.92
N VAL A 35 -18.58 4.29 -2.13
CA VAL A 35 -18.53 3.21 -3.14
C VAL A 35 -19.42 3.50 -4.35
N ALA A 36 -20.56 4.12 -4.11
CA ALA A 36 -21.57 4.44 -5.10
C ALA A 36 -22.35 5.67 -4.62
N PRO A 37 -23.14 6.34 -5.48
CA PRO A 37 -23.99 7.45 -5.06
C PRO A 37 -24.84 7.03 -3.85
N MET A 38 -24.52 7.58 -2.68
CA MET A 38 -25.17 7.46 -1.37
C MET A 38 -24.76 6.25 -0.51
N ILE A 39 -23.73 5.49 -0.86
CA ILE A 39 -23.31 4.31 -0.09
C ILE A 39 -21.90 4.47 0.46
N TRP A 40 -21.82 4.52 1.79
CA TRP A 40 -20.58 4.38 2.55
C TRP A 40 -20.37 2.93 2.96
N GLN A 41 -19.15 2.41 2.77
CA GLN A 41 -18.76 1.10 3.27
C GLN A 41 -17.39 1.17 3.96
N THR A 42 -17.20 0.31 4.96
CA THR A 42 -15.89 0.11 5.60
C THR A 42 -14.96 -0.67 4.68
N LEU A 43 -13.65 -0.51 4.89
CA LEU A 43 -12.65 -1.34 4.23
C LEU A 43 -12.81 -2.82 4.59
N ASN A 44 -13.17 -3.14 5.84
CA ASN A 44 -13.46 -4.50 6.28
C ASN A 44 -14.59 -5.14 5.47
N HIS A 45 -15.70 -4.40 5.27
CA HIS A 45 -16.80 -4.88 4.44
C HIS A 45 -16.33 -5.18 3.03
N ARG A 46 -15.60 -4.25 2.41
CA ARG A 46 -15.07 -4.40 1.04
C ARG A 46 -14.18 -5.64 0.91
N LEU A 47 -13.21 -5.79 1.81
CA LEU A 47 -12.29 -6.95 1.83
C LEU A 47 -13.01 -8.28 2.11
N GLY A 48 -14.16 -8.24 2.78
CA GLY A 48 -15.01 -9.40 3.02
C GLY A 48 -16.01 -9.72 1.90
N SER A 49 -16.22 -8.82 0.94
CA SER A 49 -17.26 -8.90 -0.10
C SER A 49 -16.72 -8.80 -1.53
N LEU A 50 -15.40 -8.97 -1.72
CA LEU A 50 -14.79 -9.03 -3.04
C LEU A 50 -15.39 -10.15 -3.89
N ARG A 51 -15.58 -9.87 -5.17
CA ARG A 51 -15.92 -10.88 -6.17
C ARG A 51 -14.70 -11.73 -6.52
N PRO A 52 -14.87 -12.97 -7.01
CA PRO A 52 -13.75 -13.85 -7.33
C PRO A 52 -12.69 -13.21 -8.25
N GLU A 53 -13.11 -12.44 -9.25
CA GLU A 53 -12.20 -11.71 -10.15
C GLU A 53 -11.41 -10.60 -9.43
N GLU A 54 -12.04 -9.91 -8.49
CA GLU A 54 -11.41 -8.85 -7.69
C GLU A 54 -10.43 -9.44 -6.66
N GLU A 55 -10.70 -10.64 -6.15
CA GLU A 55 -9.77 -11.36 -5.28
C GLU A 55 -8.47 -11.72 -5.99
N VAL A 56 -8.53 -12.08 -7.28
CA VAL A 56 -7.35 -12.34 -8.11
C VAL A 56 -6.52 -11.07 -8.26
N THR A 57 -7.16 -9.95 -8.60
CA THR A 57 -6.49 -8.64 -8.71
C THR A 57 -5.90 -8.20 -7.37
N MET A 58 -6.65 -8.32 -6.27
CA MET A 58 -6.18 -8.01 -4.92
C MET A 58 -4.94 -8.85 -4.56
N THR A 59 -4.98 -10.16 -4.81
CA THR A 59 -3.84 -11.04 -4.52
C THR A 59 -2.62 -10.62 -5.33
N SER A 60 -2.79 -10.23 -6.60
CA SER A 60 -1.71 -9.70 -7.43
C SER A 60 -1.10 -8.41 -6.85
N PHE A 61 -1.94 -7.48 -6.38
CA PHE A 61 -1.47 -6.28 -5.68
C PHE A 61 -0.66 -6.63 -4.43
N LEU A 62 -1.16 -7.53 -3.59
CA LEU A 62 -0.47 -7.93 -2.35
C LEU A 62 0.90 -8.57 -2.64
N THR A 63 0.98 -9.45 -3.64
CA THR A 63 2.25 -10.05 -4.08
C THR A 63 3.21 -8.99 -4.60
N LYS A 64 2.74 -8.06 -5.43
CA LYS A 64 3.57 -6.98 -6.00
C LYS A 64 4.10 -6.05 -4.91
N LEU A 65 3.26 -5.66 -3.97
CA LEU A 65 3.61 -4.77 -2.86
C LEU A 65 4.59 -5.42 -1.89
N ALA A 66 4.42 -6.71 -1.59
CA ALA A 66 5.39 -7.45 -0.79
C ALA A 66 6.78 -7.48 -1.47
N GLY A 67 6.83 -7.74 -2.78
CA GLY A 67 8.08 -7.68 -3.55
C GLY A 67 8.74 -6.30 -3.52
N LEU A 68 7.97 -5.23 -3.76
CA LEU A 68 8.48 -3.86 -3.71
C LEU A 68 8.96 -3.46 -2.31
N GLU A 69 8.30 -3.92 -1.25
CA GLU A 69 8.71 -3.69 0.14
C GLU A 69 10.05 -4.40 0.44
N THR A 70 10.19 -5.67 0.03
CA THR A 70 11.47 -6.40 0.13
C THR A 70 12.57 -5.72 -0.69
N ASP A 71 12.28 -5.28 -1.90
CA ASP A 71 13.22 -4.60 -2.82
C ASP A 71 13.76 -3.29 -2.25
N VAL A 72 12.94 -2.54 -1.50
CA VAL A 72 13.38 -1.35 -0.78
C VAL A 72 14.35 -1.72 0.33
N LEU A 73 14.03 -2.75 1.13
CA LEU A 73 14.84 -3.16 2.26
C LEU A 73 16.16 -3.78 1.82
N SER A 74 16.18 -4.56 0.74
CA SER A 74 17.42 -5.17 0.23
C SER A 74 18.41 -4.15 -0.35
N ALA A 75 17.95 -2.93 -0.66
CA ALA A 75 18.83 -1.89 -1.14
C ALA A 75 19.85 -1.41 -0.07
N THR A 76 19.63 -1.77 1.21
CA THR A 76 20.59 -1.47 2.30
C THR A 76 21.95 -2.09 2.06
N ASP A 77 22.00 -3.28 1.44
CA ASP A 77 23.23 -4.04 1.25
C ASP A 77 24.25 -3.33 0.34
N ASN A 78 23.78 -2.36 -0.44
CA ASN A 78 24.60 -1.61 -1.41
C ASN A 78 24.75 -0.12 -1.06
N LEU A 79 24.25 0.33 0.10
CA LEU A 79 24.33 1.75 0.50
C LEU A 79 25.77 2.25 0.72
N ASP A 80 26.67 1.37 1.18
CA ASP A 80 28.03 1.74 1.58
C ASP A 80 29.06 1.67 0.43
N THR A 81 28.69 1.11 -0.74
CA THR A 81 29.64 0.89 -1.85
C THR A 81 29.32 1.80 -3.03
N ALA A 82 29.99 2.95 -3.09
CA ALA A 82 29.79 3.93 -4.16
C ALA A 82 30.31 3.47 -5.54
N GLN A 83 31.29 2.55 -5.57
CA GLN A 83 31.86 1.99 -6.79
C GLN A 83 32.44 0.59 -6.53
N ALA A 84 31.97 -0.41 -7.29
CA ALA A 84 32.55 -1.74 -7.34
C ALA A 84 33.05 -2.00 -8.76
N ALA A 85 34.36 -1.84 -8.97
CA ALA A 85 35.01 -1.95 -10.28
C ALA A 85 34.40 -0.98 -11.35
N VAL A 86 34.03 -1.50 -12.52
CA VAL A 86 33.44 -0.72 -13.65
C VAL A 86 31.96 -0.40 -13.42
N TRP A 87 31.32 -1.02 -12.43
CA TRP A 87 29.90 -0.82 -12.15
C TRP A 87 29.68 0.42 -11.28
N VAL A 88 28.84 1.33 -11.78
CA VAL A 88 28.45 2.56 -11.10
C VAL A 88 27.09 2.35 -10.44
N HIS A 89 27.01 2.59 -9.13
CA HIS A 89 25.76 2.48 -8.38
C HIS A 89 24.80 3.64 -8.72
N ASN A 90 23.49 3.35 -8.81
CA ASN A 90 22.47 4.38 -8.90
C ASN A 90 22.23 5.01 -7.53
N LYS A 91 22.76 6.21 -7.32
CA LYS A 91 22.65 6.97 -6.06
C LYS A 91 21.20 7.24 -5.64
N ASP A 92 20.27 7.23 -6.60
CA ASP A 92 18.84 7.48 -6.36
C ASP A 92 18.03 6.18 -6.19
N GLU A 93 18.66 5.00 -6.20
CA GLU A 93 17.98 3.70 -6.21
C GLU A 93 16.96 3.53 -5.09
N VAL A 94 17.35 3.81 -3.85
CA VAL A 94 16.43 3.68 -2.69
C VAL A 94 15.26 4.65 -2.82
N ARG A 95 15.52 5.88 -3.28
CA ARG A 95 14.48 6.90 -3.48
C ARG A 95 13.48 6.44 -4.54
N ASP A 96 13.98 5.93 -5.67
CA ASP A 96 13.16 5.51 -6.80
C ASP A 96 12.34 4.26 -6.45
N ARG A 97 12.93 3.28 -5.76
CA ARG A 97 12.23 2.09 -5.22
C ARG A 97 11.14 2.48 -4.22
N MET A 98 11.45 3.38 -3.28
CA MET A 98 10.46 3.91 -2.33
C MET A 98 9.32 4.67 -3.01
N SER A 99 9.64 5.43 -4.06
CA SER A 99 8.64 6.13 -4.87
C SER A 99 7.69 5.13 -5.55
N LEU A 100 8.25 4.12 -6.21
CA LEU A 100 7.46 3.07 -6.86
C LEU A 100 6.57 2.32 -5.86
N TYR A 101 7.10 1.96 -4.70
CA TYR A 101 6.33 1.32 -3.62
C TYR A 101 5.15 2.20 -3.19
N ARG A 102 5.37 3.50 -2.97
CA ARG A 102 4.31 4.45 -2.58
C ARG A 102 3.24 4.62 -3.67
N ILE A 103 3.61 4.61 -4.95
CA ILE A 103 2.66 4.68 -6.06
C ILE A 103 1.74 3.46 -6.04
N TRP A 104 2.31 2.25 -5.97
CA TRP A 104 1.51 1.02 -5.97
C TRP A 104 0.59 0.91 -4.75
N ARG A 105 0.99 1.43 -3.58
CA ARG A 105 0.11 1.52 -2.41
C ARG A 105 -1.09 2.43 -2.65
N ARG A 106 -0.94 3.52 -3.40
CA ARG A 106 -2.03 4.43 -3.78
C ARG A 106 -2.93 3.82 -4.85
N GLU A 107 -2.35 3.11 -5.83
CA GLU A 107 -3.13 2.33 -6.81
C GLU A 107 -4.01 1.27 -6.14
N LEU A 108 -3.50 0.60 -5.10
CA LEU A 108 -4.31 -0.31 -4.27
C LEU A 108 -5.50 0.42 -3.62
N CYS A 109 -5.31 1.63 -3.08
CA CYS A 109 -6.39 2.42 -2.50
C CYS A 109 -7.44 2.78 -3.56
N GLY A 110 -6.99 3.15 -4.76
CA GLY A 110 -7.86 3.40 -5.92
C GLY A 110 -8.69 2.18 -6.30
N PHE A 111 -8.06 1.01 -6.40
CA PHE A 111 -8.76 -0.26 -6.65
C PHE A 111 -9.80 -0.58 -5.56
N LEU A 112 -9.43 -0.38 -4.30
CA LEU A 112 -10.32 -0.57 -3.15
C LEU A 112 -11.43 0.49 -3.06
N GLY A 113 -11.35 1.60 -3.80
CA GLY A 113 -12.28 2.72 -3.69
C GLY A 113 -12.31 3.32 -2.28
N VAL A 114 -11.18 3.32 -1.58
CA VAL A 114 -11.02 3.95 -0.26
C VAL A 114 -9.96 5.05 -0.37
N PRO A 115 -10.08 6.15 0.40
CA PRO A 115 -9.01 7.14 0.44
C PRO A 115 -7.72 6.51 1.01
N PRO A 116 -6.54 7.02 0.63
CA PRO A 116 -5.28 6.65 1.28
C PRO A 116 -5.35 6.91 2.79
N GLY A 117 -4.91 5.94 3.58
CA GLY A 117 -4.88 6.08 5.03
C GLY A 117 -3.81 7.07 5.53
N PRO A 118 -3.85 7.45 6.82
CA PRO A 118 -3.00 8.51 7.37
C PRO A 118 -1.49 8.30 7.16
N SER A 119 -1.02 7.04 7.14
CA SER A 119 0.42 6.75 6.96
C SER A 119 0.93 6.95 5.53
N LEU A 120 0.06 7.11 4.54
CA LEU A 120 0.43 7.42 3.16
C LEU A 120 0.63 8.92 2.92
N GLY A 121 0.11 9.76 3.83
CA GLY A 121 0.12 11.22 3.71
C GLY A 121 -0.72 11.75 2.54
N ASP A 122 -0.76 13.08 2.41
CA ASP A 122 -1.71 13.76 1.51
C ASP A 122 -1.35 13.65 0.03
N GLY A 123 -0.17 13.11 -0.31
CA GLY A 123 0.28 12.97 -1.70
C GLY A 123 0.44 14.30 -2.44
N SER A 124 0.46 15.43 -1.70
CA SER A 124 0.59 16.76 -2.25
C SER A 124 1.96 16.96 -2.89
N ILE A 125 1.99 17.42 -4.14
CA ILE A 125 3.20 18.00 -4.74
C ILE A 125 3.47 19.32 -4.02
N GLY A 126 4.53 19.36 -3.23
CA GLY A 126 5.00 20.61 -2.64
C GLY A 126 5.64 21.48 -3.72
N LEU A 127 5.03 22.62 -4.04
CA LEU A 127 5.67 23.66 -4.85
C LEU A 127 6.84 24.24 -4.05
N VAL A 128 8.06 23.82 -4.36
CA VAL A 128 9.27 24.44 -3.84
C VAL A 128 9.54 25.69 -4.69
N ARG A 129 9.50 26.87 -4.07
CA ARG A 129 10.00 28.09 -4.71
C ARG A 129 11.52 28.03 -4.74
N GLY A 130 12.09 27.98 -5.94
CA GLY A 130 13.52 28.22 -6.19
C GLY A 130 13.86 29.69 -6.14
#